data_AF-A0AB32V0V8-F1
#
_entry.id   AF-A0AB32V0V8-F1
#
_cell.length_a   1.000
_cell.length_b   1.000
_cell.length_c   1.000
_cell.angle_alpha   90.00
_cell.angle_beta   90.00
_cell.angle_gamma   90.00
#
_symmetry.space_group_name_H-M   'P 1'
#
loop_
_entity.id
_entity.type
_entity.pdbx_description
1 polymer ?
#
loop_
_entity_poly.entity_id
_entity_poly.type
_entity_poly.pdbx_seq_one_letter_code
_entity_poly.pdbx_strand_id
1 'polypeptide(L)'
;MKMRKSSNIQSLPREMLAEILKHAASNSITDFVNAQMSCKAFLGASNDYQILENVSMANISFVPWYKNEKIFLKKCKDAKNSEALYRKGMISCFNRRKLESGLCYLKKAVEKGHFEAKYTYGIMLICLGGELKSQGLQIVSSLDLTSSNTRFKIASCRSKTENMLSSMWVYVSLDRPKESANNAKVNCKCDDIITPRPNRQQCIVFLSQAAIFLAQVIESFLSRIWDILLLLLLLLLQAKLHSDNLSLELLDL
;
A
#
# COMPACT_ATOMS: atom_id res chain seq x y z
N MET A 1 -45.69 -15.58 36.18
CA MET A 1 -44.46 -14.89 35.71
C MET A 1 -44.07 -15.48 34.36
N LYS A 2 -44.23 -14.74 33.26
CA LYS A 2 -43.95 -15.25 31.90
C LYS A 2 -42.42 -15.24 31.71
N MET A 3 -41.78 -16.41 31.74
CA MET A 3 -40.34 -16.50 31.52
C MET A 3 -40.01 -15.97 30.12
N ARG A 4 -39.21 -14.89 30.04
CA ARG A 4 -38.63 -14.45 28.77
C ARG A 4 -37.78 -15.61 28.25
N LYS A 5 -38.20 -16.19 27.13
CA LYS A 5 -37.43 -17.21 26.42
C LYS A 5 -36.09 -16.56 26.06
N SER A 6 -34.98 -17.04 26.65
CA SER A 6 -33.66 -16.56 26.26
C SER A 6 -33.48 -16.89 24.78
N SER A 7 -33.33 -15.86 23.95
CA SER A 7 -33.04 -16.04 22.53
C SER A 7 -31.68 -16.71 22.43
N ASN A 8 -31.66 -18.02 22.16
CA ASN A 8 -30.42 -18.77 22.02
C ASN A 8 -29.75 -18.35 20.71
N ILE A 9 -28.47 -18.01 20.74
CA ILE A 9 -27.72 -17.63 19.53
C ILE A 9 -27.75 -18.74 18.47
N GLN A 10 -27.92 -19.99 18.89
CA GLN A 10 -28.06 -21.15 18.01
C GLN A 10 -29.35 -21.17 17.18
N SER A 11 -30.37 -20.39 17.56
CA SER A 11 -31.61 -20.29 16.78
C SER A 11 -31.56 -19.21 15.69
N LEU A 12 -30.45 -18.46 15.60
CA LEU A 12 -30.29 -17.45 14.56
C LEU A 12 -29.98 -18.10 13.20
N PRO A 13 -30.49 -17.54 12.10
CA PRO A 13 -30.09 -17.94 10.76
C PRO A 13 -28.57 -17.80 10.56
N ARG A 14 -28.00 -18.69 9.73
CA ARG A 14 -26.55 -18.70 9.43
C ARG A 14 -26.06 -17.35 8.93
N GLU A 15 -26.86 -16.64 8.14
CA GLU A 15 -26.53 -15.32 7.58
C GLU A 15 -26.34 -14.27 8.67
N MET A 16 -27.21 -14.24 9.69
CA MET A 16 -27.06 -13.32 10.82
C MET A 16 -25.79 -13.63 11.63
N LEU A 17 -25.49 -14.92 11.83
CA LEU A 17 -24.26 -15.34 12.50
C LEU A 17 -23.01 -14.93 11.71
N ALA A 18 -23.04 -15.05 10.39
CA ALA A 18 -21.96 -14.62 9.50
C ALA A 18 -21.76 -13.10 9.55
N GLU A 19 -22.84 -12.31 9.59
CA GLU A 19 -22.75 -10.86 9.68
C GLU A 19 -22.17 -10.40 11.03
N ILE A 20 -22.55 -11.06 12.14
CA ILE A 20 -21.93 -10.82 13.45
C ILE A 20 -20.42 -11.13 13.39
N LEU A 21 -20.04 -12.25 12.79
CA LEU A 21 -18.63 -12.63 12.63
C LEU A 21 -17.87 -11.64 11.73
N LYS A 22 -18.49 -11.14 10.67
CA LYS A 22 -17.93 -10.11 9.79
C LYS A 22 -17.70 -8.81 10.54
N HIS A 23 -18.65 -8.40 11.38
CA HIS A 23 -18.48 -7.23 12.24
C HIS A 23 -17.33 -7.43 13.25
N ALA A 24 -17.31 -8.58 13.95
CA ALA A 24 -16.22 -8.93 14.86
C ALA A 24 -14.86 -8.94 14.14
N ALA A 25 -14.78 -9.53 12.95
CA ALA A 25 -13.57 -9.55 12.11
C ALA A 25 -13.12 -8.15 11.71
N SER A 26 -14.04 -7.26 11.34
CA SER A 26 -13.71 -5.87 10.98
C SER A 26 -13.15 -5.05 12.15
N ASN A 27 -13.51 -5.39 13.38
CA ASN A 27 -12.93 -4.77 14.57
C ASN A 27 -11.54 -5.34 14.87
N SER A 28 -11.42 -6.67 14.97
CA SER A 28 -10.17 -7.33 15.31
C SER A 28 -10.18 -8.81 14.92
N ILE A 29 -9.03 -9.32 14.46
CA ILE A 29 -8.84 -10.77 14.30
C ILE A 29 -9.09 -11.53 15.62
N THR A 30 -8.73 -10.95 16.76
CA THR A 30 -8.93 -11.58 18.07
C THR A 30 -10.42 -11.72 18.39
N ASP A 31 -11.22 -10.70 18.09
CA ASP A 31 -12.67 -10.73 18.31
C ASP A 31 -13.34 -11.77 17.42
N PHE A 32 -12.91 -11.86 16.16
CA PHE A 32 -13.36 -12.90 15.24
C PHE A 32 -13.05 -14.31 15.76
N VAL A 33 -11.81 -14.56 16.19
CA VAL A 33 -11.40 -15.87 16.72
C VAL A 33 -12.16 -16.21 18.01
N ASN A 34 -12.33 -15.24 18.91
CA ASN A 34 -13.10 -15.43 20.14
C ASN A 34 -14.58 -15.74 19.85
N ALA A 35 -15.20 -15.01 18.92
CA ALA A 35 -16.57 -15.26 18.50
C ALA A 35 -16.70 -16.66 17.85
N GLN A 36 -15.74 -17.04 16.99
CA GLN A 36 -15.69 -18.36 16.36
C GLN A 36 -15.60 -19.49 17.39
N MET A 37 -14.78 -19.32 18.43
CA MET A 37 -14.58 -20.33 19.48
C MET A 37 -15.73 -20.39 20.50
N SER A 38 -16.58 -19.36 20.56
CA SER A 38 -17.64 -19.27 21.57
C SER A 38 -18.74 -20.33 21.41
N CYS A 39 -19.09 -20.72 20.17
CA CYS A 39 -20.09 -21.77 19.96
C CYS A 39 -20.01 -22.44 18.58
N LYS A 40 -20.58 -23.66 18.48
CA LYS A 40 -20.63 -24.46 17.24
C LYS A 40 -21.36 -23.76 16.08
N ALA A 41 -22.36 -22.92 16.38
CA ALA A 41 -23.10 -22.19 15.35
C ALA A 41 -22.22 -21.15 14.66
N PHE A 42 -21.44 -20.37 15.42
CA PHE A 42 -20.45 -19.44 14.87
C PHE A 42 -19.33 -20.18 14.15
N LEU A 43 -18.82 -21.28 14.70
CA LEU A 43 -17.83 -22.09 14.00
C LEU A 43 -18.34 -22.55 12.62
N GLY A 44 -19.60 -23.02 12.55
CA GLY A 44 -20.23 -23.41 11.28
C GLY A 44 -20.45 -22.25 10.30
N ALA A 45 -20.76 -21.05 10.81
CA ALA A 45 -20.92 -19.84 9.99
C ALA A 45 -19.57 -19.27 9.51
N SER A 46 -18.49 -19.45 10.28
CA SER A 46 -17.15 -18.94 9.97
C SER A 46 -16.48 -19.56 8.74
N ASN A 47 -17.05 -20.65 8.20
CA ASN A 47 -16.59 -21.27 6.97
C ASN A 47 -16.93 -20.43 5.72
N ASP A 48 -17.74 -19.38 5.86
CA ASP A 48 -17.94 -18.41 4.79
C ASP A 48 -16.69 -17.55 4.61
N TYR A 49 -16.03 -17.75 3.47
CA TYR A 49 -14.79 -17.10 3.13
C TYR A 49 -14.91 -15.58 2.98
N GLN A 50 -16.12 -15.07 2.72
CA GLN A 50 -16.39 -13.64 2.58
C GLN A 50 -16.12 -12.87 3.87
N ILE A 51 -16.16 -13.53 5.03
CA ILE A 51 -15.85 -12.90 6.33
C ILE A 51 -14.41 -12.38 6.35
N LEU A 52 -13.48 -13.07 5.69
CA LEU A 52 -12.07 -12.70 5.66
C LEU A 52 -11.76 -11.53 4.73
N GLU A 53 -12.69 -11.13 3.87
CA GLU A 53 -12.51 -9.95 3.00
C GLU A 53 -12.33 -8.67 3.82
N ASN A 54 -13.00 -8.55 4.97
CA ASN A 54 -13.02 -7.33 5.77
C ASN A 54 -12.30 -7.44 7.12
N VAL A 55 -11.57 -8.55 7.36
CA VAL A 55 -10.88 -8.75 8.64
C VAL A 55 -9.79 -7.69 8.86
N SER A 56 -9.78 -7.11 10.05
CA SER A 56 -8.74 -6.17 10.49
C SER A 56 -7.45 -6.93 10.81
N MET A 57 -6.34 -6.44 10.25
CA MET A 57 -5.01 -7.02 10.43
C MET A 57 -4.05 -6.11 11.20
N ALA A 58 -4.60 -5.16 11.97
CA ALA A 58 -3.81 -4.18 12.72
C ALA A 58 -2.76 -4.84 13.65
N ASN A 59 -3.12 -5.98 14.26
CA ASN A 59 -2.28 -6.70 15.22
C ASN A 59 -1.47 -7.85 14.61
N ILE A 60 -1.46 -7.99 13.27
CA ILE A 60 -0.72 -9.05 12.58
C ILE A 60 0.53 -8.43 11.96
N SER A 61 1.69 -9.07 12.13
CA SER A 61 2.93 -8.62 11.51
C SER A 61 2.80 -8.47 10.00
N PHE A 62 3.39 -7.40 9.43
CA PHE A 62 3.39 -7.16 7.99
C PHE A 62 3.98 -8.32 7.19
N VAL A 63 5.06 -8.90 7.71
CA VAL A 63 5.69 -10.09 7.17
C VAL A 63 5.24 -11.30 8.00
N PRO A 64 4.58 -12.30 7.38
CA PRO A 64 4.18 -13.51 8.08
C PRO A 64 5.40 -14.42 8.29
N TRP A 65 5.85 -14.52 9.54
CA TRP A 65 6.97 -15.38 9.90
C TRP A 65 6.49 -16.81 10.17
N TYR A 66 5.35 -16.94 10.86
CA TYR A 66 4.82 -18.21 11.31
C TYR A 66 3.93 -18.90 10.26
N LYS A 67 3.85 -20.23 10.31
CA LYS A 67 3.05 -21.02 9.37
C LYS A 67 1.56 -20.62 9.40
N ASN A 68 1.00 -20.40 10.59
CA ASN A 68 -0.40 -20.05 10.76
C ASN A 68 -0.72 -18.67 10.17
N GLU A 69 0.15 -17.68 10.36
CA GLU A 69 0.02 -16.36 9.74
C GLU A 69 0.06 -16.45 8.21
N LYS A 70 0.96 -17.27 7.64
CA LYS A 70 1.04 -17.49 6.19
C LYS A 70 -0.25 -18.08 5.65
N ILE A 71 -0.82 -19.07 6.35
CA ILE A 71 -2.10 -19.69 5.96
C ILE A 71 -3.24 -18.67 6.07
N PHE A 72 -3.30 -17.92 7.17
CA PHE A 72 -4.31 -16.90 7.39
C PHE A 72 -4.26 -15.79 6.33
N LEU A 73 -3.08 -15.21 6.07
CA LEU A 73 -2.91 -14.18 5.05
C LEU A 73 -3.20 -14.72 3.65
N LYS A 74 -2.88 -15.99 3.36
CA LYS A 74 -3.28 -16.62 2.09
C LYS A 74 -4.81 -16.63 1.96
N LYS A 75 -5.52 -17.05 3.01
CA LYS A 75 -6.99 -17.04 3.04
C LYS A 75 -7.55 -15.61 2.88
N CYS A 76 -6.99 -14.61 3.55
CA CYS A 76 -7.46 -13.25 3.37
C CYS A 76 -7.19 -12.72 1.95
N LYS A 77 -6.03 -13.09 1.37
CA LYS A 77 -5.66 -12.73 0.00
C LYS A 77 -6.62 -13.34 -1.01
N ASP A 78 -6.93 -14.65 -0.95
CA ASP A 78 -7.88 -15.21 -1.92
C ASP A 78 -9.31 -14.70 -1.65
N ALA A 79 -9.63 -14.24 -0.42
CA ALA A 79 -10.87 -13.52 -0.10
C ALA A 79 -10.87 -12.06 -0.60
N LYS A 80 -9.80 -11.63 -1.29
CA LYS A 80 -9.61 -10.28 -1.83
C LYS A 80 -9.60 -9.17 -0.77
N ASN A 81 -9.18 -9.50 0.46
CA ASN A 81 -8.91 -8.51 1.49
C ASN A 81 -7.83 -7.53 1.01
N SER A 82 -8.13 -6.24 1.10
CA SER A 82 -7.31 -5.19 0.51
C SER A 82 -5.93 -5.09 1.17
N GLU A 83 -5.85 -5.22 2.50
CA GLU A 83 -4.60 -5.18 3.28
C GLU A 83 -3.74 -6.42 3.00
N ALA A 84 -4.35 -7.60 2.87
CA ALA A 84 -3.64 -8.81 2.48
C ALA A 84 -3.01 -8.70 1.08
N LEU A 85 -3.76 -8.12 0.13
CA LEU A 85 -3.28 -7.83 -1.22
C LEU A 85 -2.13 -6.82 -1.20
N TYR A 86 -2.27 -5.73 -0.42
CA TYR A 86 -1.22 -4.72 -0.23
C TYR A 86 0.07 -5.36 0.31
N ARG A 87 -0.02 -6.12 1.41
CA ARG A 87 1.14 -6.80 2.01
C ARG A 87 1.82 -7.76 1.05
N LYS A 88 1.04 -8.55 0.31
CA LYS A 88 1.56 -9.47 -0.70
C LYS A 88 2.27 -8.72 -1.83
N GLY A 89 1.72 -7.58 -2.27
CA GLY A 89 2.33 -6.71 -3.27
C GLY A 89 3.70 -6.20 -2.82
N MET A 90 3.75 -5.61 -1.62
CA MET A 90 4.99 -5.12 -1.00
C MET A 90 6.07 -6.21 -0.87
N ILE A 91 5.73 -7.38 -0.32
CA ILE A 91 6.66 -8.51 -0.20
C ILE A 91 7.15 -8.97 -1.59
N SER A 92 6.27 -8.97 -2.59
CA SER A 92 6.66 -9.43 -3.93
C SER A 92 7.61 -8.45 -4.61
N CYS A 93 7.33 -7.14 -4.53
CA CYS A 93 8.20 -6.08 -5.04
C CYS A 93 9.57 -6.09 -4.36
N PHE A 94 9.58 -6.01 -3.02
CA PHE A 94 10.78 -5.65 -2.27
C PHE A 94 11.51 -6.85 -1.67
N ASN A 95 10.83 -7.94 -1.30
CA ASN A 95 11.46 -9.09 -0.67
C ASN A 95 11.69 -10.28 -1.63
N ARG A 96 10.96 -10.37 -2.74
CA ARG A 96 11.04 -11.52 -3.66
C ARG A 96 11.55 -11.20 -5.05
N ARG A 97 11.87 -9.93 -5.34
CA ARG A 97 12.28 -9.45 -6.69
C ARG A 97 11.27 -9.83 -7.78
N LYS A 98 9.98 -9.87 -7.44
CA LYS A 98 8.87 -10.16 -8.37
C LYS A 98 8.08 -8.88 -8.61
N LEU A 99 8.70 -7.92 -9.29
CA LEU A 99 8.15 -6.57 -9.47
C LEU A 99 6.78 -6.59 -10.15
N GLU A 100 6.64 -7.28 -11.28
CA GLU A 100 5.37 -7.33 -12.03
C GLU A 100 4.22 -7.93 -11.21
N SER A 101 4.46 -9.09 -10.59
CA SER A 101 3.48 -9.70 -9.69
C SER A 101 3.17 -8.79 -8.50
N GLY A 102 4.17 -8.07 -7.97
CA GLY A 102 3.96 -7.15 -6.86
C GLY A 102 3.10 -5.96 -7.25
N LEU A 103 3.35 -5.34 -8.41
CA LEU A 103 2.51 -4.29 -8.98
C LEU A 103 1.08 -4.80 -9.28
N CYS A 104 0.92 -6.05 -9.75
CA CYS A 104 -0.37 -6.71 -9.94
C CYS A 104 -1.17 -6.75 -8.62
N TYR A 105 -0.54 -7.17 -7.52
CA TYR A 105 -1.19 -7.22 -6.20
C TYR A 105 -1.49 -5.83 -5.62
N LEU A 106 -0.56 -4.88 -5.75
CA LEU A 106 -0.78 -3.50 -5.31
C LEU A 106 -1.95 -2.87 -6.06
N LYS A 107 -2.02 -3.04 -7.38
CA LYS A 107 -3.15 -2.54 -8.19
C LYS A 107 -4.49 -3.13 -7.73
N LYS A 108 -4.56 -4.43 -7.46
CA LYS A 108 -5.78 -5.06 -6.92
C LYS A 108 -6.18 -4.49 -5.55
N ALA A 109 -5.20 -4.16 -4.70
CA ALA A 109 -5.48 -3.50 -3.44
C ALA A 109 -6.03 -2.07 -3.64
N VAL A 110 -5.51 -1.33 -4.63
CA VAL A 110 -6.05 -0.01 -5.03
C VAL A 110 -7.48 -0.11 -5.52
N GLU A 111 -7.78 -1.10 -6.37
CA GLU A 111 -9.15 -1.37 -6.88
C GLU A 111 -10.13 -1.71 -5.75
N LYS A 112 -9.62 -2.25 -4.63
CA LYS A 112 -10.37 -2.50 -3.38
C LYS A 112 -10.40 -1.31 -2.42
N GLY A 113 -9.92 -0.14 -2.84
CA GLY A 113 -9.97 1.10 -2.03
C GLY A 113 -8.88 1.22 -0.97
N HIS A 114 -7.82 0.42 -1.02
CA HIS A 114 -6.73 0.51 -0.04
C HIS A 114 -5.91 1.79 -0.22
N PHE A 115 -5.92 2.64 0.82
CA PHE A 115 -5.33 3.98 0.73
C PHE A 115 -3.79 3.93 0.64
N GLU A 116 -3.12 3.18 1.51
CA GLU A 116 -1.66 3.04 1.52
C GLU A 116 -1.14 2.34 0.26
N ALA A 117 -1.90 1.37 -0.29
CA ALA A 117 -1.57 0.76 -1.57
C ALA A 117 -1.67 1.77 -2.71
N LYS A 118 -2.67 2.66 -2.70
CA LYS A 118 -2.83 3.72 -3.72
C LYS A 118 -1.64 4.68 -3.71
N TYR A 119 -1.22 5.12 -2.51
CA TYR A 119 0.01 5.90 -2.34
C TYR A 119 1.24 5.13 -2.86
N THR A 120 1.48 3.92 -2.37
CA THR A 120 2.69 3.17 -2.66
C THR A 120 2.79 2.77 -4.13
N TYR A 121 1.69 2.31 -4.72
CA TYR A 121 1.60 1.97 -6.14
C TYR A 121 1.88 3.20 -7.02
N GLY A 122 1.28 4.35 -6.70
CA GLY A 122 1.53 5.60 -7.41
C GLY A 122 3.01 6.02 -7.38
N ILE A 123 3.64 5.98 -6.19
CA ILE A 123 5.08 6.25 -6.03
C ILE A 123 5.93 5.26 -6.82
N MET A 124 5.62 3.96 -6.77
CA MET A 124 6.35 2.95 -7.53
C MET A 124 6.30 3.20 -9.04
N LEU A 125 5.13 3.54 -9.60
CA LEU A 125 5.00 3.86 -11.01
C LEU A 125 5.79 5.11 -11.40
N ILE A 126 5.82 6.13 -10.54
CA ILE A 126 6.65 7.34 -10.75
C ILE A 126 8.14 6.97 -10.80
N CYS A 127 8.61 6.12 -9.88
CA CYS A 127 10.00 5.68 -9.81
C CYS A 127 10.41 4.82 -11.01
N LEU A 128 9.51 3.98 -11.54
CA LEU A 128 9.77 3.17 -12.73
C LEU A 128 9.91 4.02 -14.01
N GLY A 129 9.36 5.24 -14.01
CA GLY A 129 9.55 6.20 -15.10
C GLY A 129 8.80 5.84 -16.38
N GLY A 130 9.23 6.45 -17.50
CA GLY A 130 8.61 6.25 -18.82
C GLY A 130 7.13 6.62 -18.85
N GLU A 131 6.33 5.84 -19.58
CA GLU A 131 4.88 6.01 -19.71
C GLU A 131 4.12 5.75 -18.39
N LEU A 132 4.70 4.98 -17.47
CA LEU A 132 4.09 4.71 -16.16
C LEU A 132 4.14 5.93 -15.23
N LYS A 133 5.07 6.86 -15.46
CA LYS A 133 5.24 8.05 -14.61
C LYS A 133 3.99 8.92 -14.58
N SER A 134 3.38 9.17 -15.74
CA SER A 134 2.16 9.99 -15.83
C SER A 134 0.98 9.30 -15.12
N GLN A 135 0.84 7.98 -15.27
CA GLN A 135 -0.15 7.19 -14.54
C GLN A 135 0.06 7.26 -13.03
N GLY A 136 1.31 7.13 -12.58
CA GLY A 136 1.67 7.25 -11.17
C GLY A 136 1.35 8.63 -10.59
N LEU A 137 1.67 9.70 -11.33
CA LEU A 137 1.31 11.07 -10.94
C LEU A 137 -0.20 11.25 -10.83
N GLN A 138 -0.98 10.78 -11.81
CA GLN A 138 -2.45 10.85 -11.75
C GLN A 138 -3.01 10.12 -10.52
N ILE A 139 -2.48 8.93 -10.21
CA ILE A 139 -2.91 8.15 -9.03
C ILE A 139 -2.60 8.92 -7.74
N VAL A 140 -1.39 9.45 -7.59
CA VAL A 140 -1.00 10.22 -6.40
C VAL A 140 -1.81 11.52 -6.28
N SER A 141 -2.03 12.24 -7.38
CA SER A 141 -2.85 13.46 -7.42
C SER A 141 -4.32 13.19 -7.10
N SER A 142 -4.83 12.00 -7.40
CA SER A 142 -6.20 11.57 -7.07
C SER A 142 -6.36 11.08 -5.62
N LEU A 143 -5.30 11.03 -4.82
CA LEU A 143 -5.46 10.91 -3.36
C LEU A 143 -6.13 12.19 -2.90
N ASP A 144 -7.27 12.16 -2.22
CA ASP A 144 -8.01 13.37 -1.81
C ASP A 144 -7.07 14.41 -1.18
N LEU A 145 -6.66 15.41 -1.97
CA LEU A 145 -5.78 16.52 -1.58
C LEU A 145 -6.58 17.70 -1.01
N THR A 146 -7.91 17.63 -1.08
CA THR A 146 -8.88 18.67 -0.72
C THR A 146 -9.23 18.69 0.77
N SER A 147 -8.79 17.68 1.51
CA SER A 147 -9.02 17.53 2.94
C SER A 147 -7.91 18.24 3.73
N SER A 148 -8.25 19.00 4.77
CA SER A 148 -7.28 19.58 5.73
C SER A 148 -6.34 18.53 6.36
N ASN A 149 -6.68 17.24 6.28
CA ASN A 149 -5.92 16.11 6.83
C ASN A 149 -5.03 15.38 5.81
N THR A 150 -4.93 15.84 4.56
CA THR A 150 -4.16 15.15 3.50
C THR A 150 -2.68 14.98 3.86
N ARG A 151 -2.03 16.03 4.40
CA ARG A 151 -0.61 15.96 4.82
C ARG A 151 -0.39 14.86 5.87
N PHE A 152 -1.30 14.76 6.84
CA PHE A 152 -1.26 13.72 7.87
C PHE A 152 -1.48 12.32 7.29
N LYS A 153 -2.44 12.17 6.35
CA LYS A 153 -2.68 10.88 5.68
C LYS A 153 -1.47 10.42 4.85
N ILE A 154 -0.82 11.31 4.11
CA ILE A 154 0.39 11.00 3.35
C ILE A 154 1.56 10.67 4.28
N ALA A 155 1.76 11.45 5.34
CA ALA A 155 2.78 11.16 6.35
C ALA A 155 2.54 9.80 7.02
N SER A 156 1.28 9.46 7.33
CA SER A 156 0.90 8.15 7.85
C SER A 156 1.21 7.03 6.85
N CYS A 157 0.90 7.22 5.56
CA CYS A 157 1.26 6.25 4.51
C CYS A 157 2.77 6.02 4.43
N ARG A 158 3.56 7.10 4.47
CA ARG A 158 5.03 7.03 4.48
C ARG A 158 5.52 6.20 5.66
N SER A 159 5.07 6.54 6.87
CA SER A 159 5.44 5.82 8.09
C SER A 159 5.04 4.34 8.03
N LYS A 160 3.83 4.00 7.59
CA LYS A 160 3.40 2.60 7.45
C LYS A 160 4.23 1.83 6.42
N THR A 161 4.53 2.47 5.29
CA THR A 161 5.36 1.88 4.23
C THR A 161 6.78 1.62 4.74
N GLU A 162 7.36 2.59 5.43
CA GLU A 162 8.69 2.49 6.05
C GLU A 162 8.74 1.39 7.10
N ASN A 163 7.76 1.34 8.01
CA ASN A 163 7.63 0.28 9.02
C ASN A 163 7.51 -1.11 8.38
N MET A 164 6.79 -1.22 7.25
CA MET A 164 6.70 -2.47 6.53
C MET A 164 8.06 -2.84 5.90
N LEU A 165 8.72 -1.91 5.23
CA LEU A 165 10.03 -2.15 4.60
C LEU A 165 11.11 -2.51 5.62
N SER A 166 11.12 -1.87 6.79
CA SER A 166 12.07 -2.17 7.88
C SER A 166 11.83 -3.56 8.49
N SER A 167 10.63 -4.12 8.34
CA SER A 167 10.29 -5.46 8.82
C SER A 167 10.69 -6.60 7.87
N MET A 168 11.29 -6.31 6.70
CA MET A 168 11.67 -7.34 5.72
C MET A 168 13.09 -7.13 5.16
N TRP A 169 13.67 -8.21 4.63
CA TRP A 169 14.88 -8.06 3.82
C TRP A 169 14.51 -7.46 2.47
N VAL A 170 15.00 -6.26 2.18
CA VAL A 170 14.73 -5.55 0.92
C VAL A 170 15.82 -5.87 -0.10
N TYR A 171 15.42 -6.43 -1.24
CA TYR A 171 16.24 -6.56 -2.43
C TYR A 171 15.86 -5.44 -3.39
N VAL A 172 16.74 -4.44 -3.52
CA VAL A 172 16.53 -3.31 -4.41
C VAL A 172 17.03 -3.67 -5.82
N SER A 173 16.11 -3.90 -6.74
CA SER A 173 16.34 -3.74 -8.19
C SER A 173 14.99 -3.37 -8.81
N LEU A 174 14.74 -2.08 -9.01
CA LEU A 174 13.62 -1.59 -9.83
C LEU A 174 14.03 -1.64 -11.30
N ASP A 175 14.37 -2.83 -11.79
CA ASP A 175 14.64 -3.01 -13.21
C ASP A 175 13.31 -2.94 -13.95
N ARG A 176 13.30 -2.25 -15.10
CA ARG A 176 12.09 -2.15 -15.93
C ARG A 176 11.57 -3.57 -16.23
N PRO A 177 10.26 -3.81 -16.14
CA PRO A 177 9.68 -5.05 -16.61
C PRO A 177 10.09 -5.26 -18.07
N LYS A 178 10.79 -6.37 -18.33
CA LYS A 178 11.30 -6.72 -19.66
C LYS A 178 10.17 -7.38 -20.44
N GLU A 179 9.28 -6.61 -21.06
CA GLU A 179 8.61 -7.01 -22.32
C GLU A 179 7.71 -5.92 -22.95
N SER A 180 8.00 -5.68 -24.24
CA SER A 180 7.20 -5.12 -25.34
C SER A 180 6.69 -3.67 -25.24
N ALA A 181 7.23 -2.87 -26.15
CA ALA A 181 6.87 -1.49 -26.48
C ALA A 181 5.51 -1.35 -27.18
N ASN A 182 4.44 -2.00 -26.70
CA ASN A 182 3.08 -1.75 -27.19
C ASN A 182 2.05 -2.01 -26.08
N ASN A 183 1.45 -0.92 -25.59
CA ASN A 183 0.39 -0.83 -24.56
C ASN A 183 0.88 -0.97 -23.11
N ALA A 184 1.42 0.11 -22.53
CA ALA A 184 1.89 0.20 -21.13
C ALA A 184 0.79 0.13 -20.06
N LYS A 185 0.00 -0.95 -20.08
CA LYS A 185 -0.86 -1.39 -18.99
C LYS A 185 -0.08 -2.48 -18.26
N VAL A 186 0.09 -2.35 -16.94
CA VAL A 186 0.59 -3.47 -16.12
C VAL A 186 -0.31 -4.68 -16.41
N ASN A 187 0.20 -5.63 -17.19
CA ASN A 187 -0.53 -6.84 -17.51
C ASN A 187 -0.50 -7.70 -16.24
N CYS A 188 -1.64 -7.82 -15.57
CA CYS A 188 -1.74 -8.40 -14.23
C CYS A 188 -1.60 -9.93 -14.25
N LYS A 189 -0.41 -10.46 -14.54
CA LYS A 189 -0.06 -11.85 -14.27
C LYS A 189 0.44 -11.96 -12.82
N CYS A 190 -0.41 -12.52 -11.97
CA CYS A 190 -0.09 -12.74 -10.56
C CYS A 190 0.32 -14.22 -10.39
N ASP A 191 1.62 -14.53 -10.31
CA ASP A 191 2.10 -15.90 -10.11
C ASP A 191 2.10 -16.27 -8.62
N ASP A 192 1.39 -17.34 -8.25
CA ASP A 192 1.29 -17.81 -6.87
C ASP A 192 2.51 -18.63 -6.39
N ILE A 193 3.53 -18.79 -7.22
CA ILE A 193 4.69 -19.63 -6.91
C ILE A 193 5.52 -19.00 -5.79
N ILE A 194 5.62 -19.71 -4.65
CA ILE A 194 6.56 -19.45 -3.57
C ILE A 194 7.94 -19.89 -4.07
N THR A 195 8.80 -18.95 -4.45
CA THR A 195 10.19 -19.25 -4.80
C THR A 195 11.07 -19.29 -3.54
N PRO A 196 12.00 -20.25 -3.43
CA PRO A 196 12.96 -20.30 -2.32
C PRO A 196 13.90 -19.08 -2.35
N ARG A 197 14.44 -18.71 -1.17
CA ARG A 197 15.40 -17.59 -1.01
C ARG A 197 16.68 -17.84 -1.83
N PRO A 198 17.30 -16.82 -2.45
CA PRO A 198 18.65 -16.94 -3.00
C PRO A 198 19.72 -17.09 -1.89
N ASN A 199 20.81 -17.79 -2.20
CA ASN A 199 21.84 -18.26 -1.26
C ASN A 199 22.70 -17.15 -0.60
N ARG A 200 23.21 -17.46 0.61
CA ARG A 200 23.95 -16.57 1.54
C ARG A 200 25.21 -15.88 0.97
N GLN A 201 25.86 -16.42 -0.06
CA GLN A 201 27.10 -15.84 -0.61
C GLN A 201 26.92 -14.50 -1.36
N GLN A 202 25.68 -14.10 -1.70
CA GLN A 202 25.41 -12.79 -2.32
C GLN A 202 25.04 -11.68 -1.32
N CYS A 203 25.02 -11.97 -0.01
CA CYS A 203 24.41 -11.10 1.01
C CYS A 203 25.34 -10.07 1.67
N ILE A 204 26.64 -10.04 1.35
CA ILE A 204 27.61 -9.16 2.05
C ILE A 204 27.60 -7.72 1.52
N VAL A 205 27.00 -7.44 0.34
CA VAL A 205 27.07 -6.12 -0.31
C VAL A 205 25.73 -5.36 -0.25
N PHE A 206 25.02 -5.27 0.88
CA PHE A 206 23.69 -4.61 0.85
C PHE A 206 23.26 -3.77 2.05
N LEU A 207 24.05 -3.72 3.15
CA LEU A 207 23.75 -2.80 4.26
C LEU A 207 23.88 -1.32 3.86
N SER A 208 24.58 -1.01 2.77
CA SER A 208 24.65 0.33 2.18
C SER A 208 23.39 0.72 1.38
N GLN A 209 22.67 -0.23 0.78
CA GLN A 209 21.71 0.10 -0.29
C GLN A 209 20.32 0.55 0.21
N ALA A 210 19.89 0.12 1.40
CA ALA A 210 18.63 0.57 1.99
C ALA A 210 18.71 2.04 2.47
N ALA A 211 19.86 2.44 3.04
CA ALA A 211 20.18 3.83 3.35
C ALA A 211 20.30 4.67 2.08
N ILE A 212 20.87 4.11 1.00
CA ILE A 212 20.94 4.77 -0.31
C ILE A 212 19.55 4.94 -0.94
N PHE A 213 18.58 4.04 -0.75
CA PHE A 213 17.22 4.25 -1.28
C PHE A 213 16.45 5.32 -0.51
N LEU A 214 16.55 5.36 0.82
CA LEU A 214 16.00 6.48 1.60
C LEU A 214 16.69 7.79 1.24
N ALA A 215 18.01 7.80 1.12
CA ALA A 215 18.77 8.97 0.68
C ALA A 215 18.45 9.37 -0.76
N GLN A 216 18.30 8.45 -1.72
CA GLN A 216 17.98 8.76 -3.13
C GLN A 216 16.53 9.21 -3.31
N VAL A 217 15.58 8.66 -2.54
CA VAL A 217 14.19 9.12 -2.54
C VAL A 217 14.10 10.50 -1.89
N ILE A 218 14.87 10.77 -0.83
CA ILE A 218 14.95 12.08 -0.18
C ILE A 218 15.67 13.11 -1.07
N GLU A 219 16.85 12.79 -1.61
CA GLU A 219 17.65 13.62 -2.52
C GLU A 219 16.89 13.91 -3.83
N SER A 220 16.21 12.92 -4.42
CA SER A 220 15.39 13.16 -5.62
C SER A 220 14.15 14.01 -5.33
N PHE A 221 13.63 13.99 -4.10
CA PHE A 221 12.56 14.89 -3.66
C PHE A 221 13.08 16.29 -3.36
N LEU A 222 14.23 16.41 -2.69
CA LEU A 222 14.84 17.69 -2.32
C LEU A 222 15.40 18.41 -3.54
N SER A 223 16.12 17.73 -4.44
CA SER A 223 16.63 18.30 -5.70
C SER A 223 15.49 18.90 -6.54
N ARG A 224 14.35 18.20 -6.64
CA ARG A 224 13.19 18.71 -7.38
C ARG A 224 12.47 19.87 -6.68
N ILE A 225 12.49 19.91 -5.35
CA ILE A 225 11.98 21.07 -4.59
C ILE A 225 12.90 22.27 -4.80
N TRP A 226 14.22 22.08 -4.82
CA TRP A 226 15.19 23.13 -5.13
C TRP A 226 15.05 23.64 -6.57
N ASP A 227 14.81 22.78 -7.56
CA ASP A 227 14.56 23.20 -8.94
C ASP A 227 13.29 24.06 -9.05
N ILE A 228 12.21 23.67 -8.34
CA ILE A 228 10.95 24.43 -8.29
C ILE A 228 11.16 25.78 -7.58
N LEU A 229 11.90 25.80 -6.46
CA LEU A 229 12.21 27.03 -5.73
C LEU A 229 13.12 27.95 -6.55
N LEU A 230 14.09 27.42 -7.30
CA LEU A 230 14.96 28.18 -8.18
C LEU A 230 14.18 28.79 -9.34
N LEU A 231 13.24 28.05 -9.94
CA LEU A 231 12.35 28.58 -10.98
C LEU A 231 11.43 29.68 -10.43
N LEU A 232 10.88 29.52 -9.23
CA LEU A 232 10.09 30.57 -8.56
C LEU A 232 10.94 31.82 -8.27
N LEU A 233 12.19 31.65 -7.83
CA LEU A 233 13.09 32.76 -7.52
C LEU A 233 13.54 33.49 -8.78
N LEU A 234 13.80 32.78 -9.88
CA LEU A 234 14.09 33.36 -11.19
C LEU A 234 12.89 34.13 -11.75
N LEU A 235 11.67 33.60 -11.61
CA LEU A 235 10.45 34.30 -12.01
C LEU A 235 10.23 35.57 -11.18
N LEU A 236 10.49 35.54 -9.87
CA LEU A 236 10.41 36.72 -9.00
C LEU A 236 11.49 37.77 -9.35
N LEU A 237 12.71 37.34 -9.67
CA LEU A 237 13.78 38.23 -10.13
C LEU A 237 13.46 38.87 -11.48
N GLN A 238 12.91 38.10 -12.44
CA GLN A 238 12.45 38.62 -13.71
C GLN A 238 11.32 39.63 -13.55
N ALA A 239 10.35 39.34 -12.67
CA ALA A 239 9.28 40.29 -12.35
C ALA A 239 9.81 41.58 -11.70
N LYS A 240 10.81 41.47 -10.82
CA LYS A 240 11.43 42.61 -10.15
C LYS A 240 12.25 43.46 -11.12
N LEU A 241 13.08 42.85 -11.97
CA LEU A 241 13.83 43.53 -13.03
C LEU A 241 12.90 44.22 -14.04
N HIS A 242 11.78 43.57 -14.39
CA HIS A 242 10.80 44.18 -15.28
C HIS A 242 10.10 45.37 -14.63
N SER A 243 9.75 45.27 -13.34
CA SER A 243 9.23 46.39 -12.55
C SER A 243 10.22 47.55 -12.41
N ASP A 244 11.50 47.25 -12.21
CA ASP A 244 12.54 48.26 -12.02
C ASP A 244 12.90 48.94 -13.35
N ASN A 245 12.91 48.22 -14.47
CA ASN A 245 13.03 48.79 -15.82
C ASN A 245 11.82 49.68 -16.18
N LEU A 246 10.60 49.25 -15.85
CA LEU A 246 9.39 50.09 -16.06
C LEU A 246 9.46 51.39 -15.24
N SER A 247 10.08 51.33 -14.05
CA SER A 247 10.25 52.51 -13.20
C SER A 247 11.32 53.48 -13.71
N LEU A 248 12.37 52.97 -14.38
CA LEU A 248 13.40 53.79 -15.04
C LEU A 248 12.88 54.46 -16.32
N GLU A 249 12.11 53.74 -17.15
CA GLU A 249 11.47 54.32 -18.34
C GLU A 249 10.42 55.40 -18.01
N LEU A 250 9.79 55.33 -16.84
CA LEU A 250 8.87 56.38 -16.34
C LEU A 250 9.59 57.58 -15.72
N LEU A 251 10.88 57.47 -15.39
CA LEU A 251 11.71 58.58 -14.89
C LEU A 251 12.43 59.33 -16.02
N ASP A 252 12.56 58.71 -17.20
CA ASP A 252 13.16 59.28 -18.41
C ASP A 252 12.13 59.91 -19.39
N LEU A 253 10.85 60.00 -18.99
CA LEU A 253 9.75 60.69 -19.70
C LEU A 253 9.36 61.99 -18.98
#